data_AF-A0A9X2GR56-F1
#
_entry.id   AF-A0A9X2GR56-F1
#
_cell.length_a   1.000
_cell.length_b   1.000
_cell.length_c   1.000
_cell.angle_alpha   90.00
_cell.angle_beta   90.00
_cell.angle_gamma   90.00
#
_symmetry.space_group_name_H-M   'P 1'
#
loop_
_entity.id
_entity.type
_entity.pdbx_description
1 polymer ?
#
loop_
_entity_poly.entity_id
_entity_poly.type
_entity_poly.pdbx_seq_one_letter_code
_entity_poly.pdbx_strand_id
1 'polypeptide(L)'
;MTGFEIASGAVGHEAEHVSTHGADYQAALQRLWERGNGVSSWGDDGLFGGFAAAYAECTQVSLMALLGVSGEITGTAEGLAATARNTNVAESAIAEDVGRVSWA
;
A
#
# COMPACT_ATOMS: atom_id res chain seq x y z
N MET A 1 -16.05 26.37 -9.44
CA MET A 1 -15.92 24.92 -9.67
C MET A 1 -14.97 24.71 -10.84
N THR A 2 -13.72 24.37 -10.53
CA THR A 2 -12.56 24.41 -11.45
C THR A 2 -12.25 23.06 -12.09
N GLY A 3 -12.99 22.00 -11.75
CA GLY A 3 -12.72 20.61 -12.17
C GLY A 3 -11.60 19.92 -11.37
N PHE A 4 -10.70 20.69 -10.75
CA PHE A 4 -9.65 20.20 -9.86
C PHE A 4 -10.22 19.64 -8.54
N GLU A 5 -11.26 20.23 -7.95
CA GLU A 5 -12.00 19.67 -6.82
C GLU A 5 -12.54 18.24 -7.07
N ILE A 6 -13.01 17.95 -8.30
CA ILE A 6 -13.54 16.62 -8.64
C ILE A 6 -12.39 15.61 -8.77
N ALA A 7 -11.26 16.04 -9.35
CA ALA A 7 -10.06 15.21 -9.46
C ALA A 7 -9.42 14.96 -8.09
N SER A 8 -9.35 15.95 -7.19
CA SER A 8 -8.80 15.79 -5.84
C SER A 8 -9.68 14.88 -4.97
N GLY A 9 -11.00 14.99 -5.09
CA GLY A 9 -11.95 14.09 -4.44
C GLY A 9 -11.79 12.63 -4.90
N ALA A 10 -11.68 12.41 -6.21
CA ALA A 10 -11.42 11.07 -6.76
C ALA A 10 -10.06 10.51 -6.29
N VAL A 11 -9.00 11.31 -6.33
CA VAL A 11 -7.66 10.90 -5.86
C VAL A 11 -7.65 10.60 -4.36
N GLY A 12 -8.38 11.39 -3.55
CA GLY A 12 -8.54 11.12 -2.12
C GLY A 12 -9.26 9.80 -1.85
N HIS A 13 -10.33 9.51 -2.61
CA HIS A 13 -11.05 8.24 -2.50
C HIS A 13 -10.18 7.04 -2.85
N GLU A 14 -9.41 7.13 -3.95
CA GLU A 14 -8.48 6.07 -4.32
C GLU A 14 -7.35 5.90 -3.28
N ALA A 15 -6.90 6.98 -2.65
CA ALA A 15 -5.93 6.89 -1.55
C ALA A 15 -6.46 6.06 -0.37
N GLU A 16 -7.72 6.27 0.02
CA GLU A 16 -8.38 5.49 1.09
C GLU A 16 -8.56 4.02 0.70
N HIS A 17 -8.95 3.76 -0.55
CA HIS A 17 -9.13 2.41 -1.06
C HIS A 17 -7.81 1.63 -1.09
N VAL A 18 -6.74 2.24 -1.64
CA VAL A 18 -5.40 1.63 -1.67
C VAL A 18 -4.84 1.47 -0.26
N SER A 19 -5.10 2.41 0.66
CA SER A 19 -4.69 2.29 2.06
C SER A 19 -5.35 1.10 2.75
N THR A 20 -6.66 0.93 2.57
CA THR A 20 -7.41 -0.21 3.12
C THR A 20 -6.89 -1.53 2.55
N HIS A 21 -6.70 -1.58 1.23
CA HIS A 21 -6.13 -2.76 0.58
C HIS A 21 -4.72 -3.07 1.08
N GLY A 22 -3.87 -2.06 1.27
CA GLY A 22 -2.54 -2.20 1.84
C GLY A 22 -2.56 -2.80 3.24
N ALA A 23 -3.48 -2.35 4.09
CA ALA A 23 -3.65 -2.90 5.44
C ALA A 23 -4.09 -4.38 5.41
N ASP A 24 -5.04 -4.73 4.55
CA ASP A 24 -5.49 -6.12 4.37
C ASP A 24 -4.36 -7.00 3.85
N TYR A 25 -3.61 -6.50 2.87
CA TYR A 25 -2.46 -7.19 2.27
C TYR A 25 -1.36 -7.43 3.31
N GLN A 26 -0.99 -6.41 4.08
CA GLN A 26 0.00 -6.52 5.15
C GLN A 26 -0.44 -7.53 6.22
N ALA A 27 -1.73 -7.52 6.60
CA ALA A 27 -2.27 -8.48 7.56
C ALA A 27 -2.25 -9.92 7.02
N ALA A 28 -2.44 -10.11 5.71
CA ALA A 28 -2.29 -11.42 5.08
C ALA A 28 -0.82 -11.90 5.10
N LEU A 29 0.13 -11.00 4.82
CA LEU A 29 1.57 -11.32 4.90
C LEU A 29 2.02 -11.66 6.30
N GLN A 30 1.53 -10.95 7.32
CA GLN A 30 1.85 -11.25 8.70
C GLN A 30 1.42 -12.68 9.07
N ARG A 31 0.20 -13.09 8.68
CA ARG A 31 -0.27 -14.47 8.89
C ARG A 31 0.59 -15.50 8.16
N LEU A 32 1.06 -15.17 6.95
CA LEU A 32 1.96 -16.05 6.20
C LEU A 32 3.33 -16.17 6.88
N TRP A 33 3.85 -15.07 7.42
CA TRP A 33 5.09 -15.05 8.19
C TRP A 33 4.97 -15.91 9.46
N GLU A 34 3.89 -15.72 10.23
CA GLU A 34 3.61 -16.46 11.46
C GLU A 34 3.42 -17.96 11.24
N ARG A 35 2.80 -18.35 10.10
CA ARG A 35 2.72 -19.76 9.67
C ARG A 35 4.11 -20.37 9.42
N GLY A 36 5.09 -19.56 9.05
CA GLY A 36 6.42 -20.00 8.62
C GLY A 36 6.37 -20.80 7.31
N ASN A 37 7.41 -21.60 7.09
CA ASN A 37 7.53 -22.40 5.87
C ASN A 37 6.57 -23.60 5.83
N GLY A 38 5.87 -23.96 6.91
CA GLY A 38 4.89 -25.05 6.91
C GLY A 38 5.48 -26.45 6.58
N VAL A 39 6.80 -26.58 6.56
CA VAL A 39 7.52 -27.81 6.16
C VAL A 39 7.43 -28.88 7.26
N SER A 40 7.17 -28.47 8.50
CA SER A 40 6.90 -29.37 9.63
C SER A 40 5.72 -30.32 9.38
N SER A 41 4.83 -30.00 8.44
CA SER A 41 3.69 -30.85 8.07
C SER A 41 4.04 -32.00 7.11
N TRP A 42 5.25 -32.05 6.56
CA TRP A 42 5.64 -33.01 5.51
C TRP A 42 6.15 -34.35 6.05
N GLY A 43 6.34 -34.48 7.36
CA GLY A 43 6.87 -35.68 8.00
C GLY A 43 8.41 -35.67 8.03
N ASP A 44 8.97 -36.01 9.18
CA ASP A 44 10.41 -36.04 9.44
C ASP A 44 10.97 -37.46 9.23
N ASP A 45 11.02 -37.90 7.98
CA ASP A 45 11.66 -39.17 7.59
C ASP A 45 13.07 -38.96 6.98
N GLY A 46 13.53 -37.71 6.90
CA GLY A 46 14.83 -37.32 6.35
C GLY A 46 14.95 -37.46 4.82
N LEU A 47 14.04 -38.19 4.18
CA LEU A 47 14.04 -38.43 2.74
C LEU A 47 13.77 -37.14 1.94
N PHE A 48 12.93 -36.26 2.49
CA PHE A 48 12.57 -34.99 1.88
C PHE A 48 13.41 -33.79 2.34
N GLY A 49 14.47 -34.00 3.12
CA GLY A 49 15.25 -32.90 3.72
C GLY A 49 15.77 -31.86 2.73
N GLY A 50 16.23 -32.30 1.54
CA GLY A 50 16.67 -31.38 0.48
C GLY A 50 15.54 -30.56 -0.14
N PHE A 51 14.38 -31.19 -0.37
CA PHE A 51 13.18 -30.50 -0.88
C PHE A 51 12.61 -29.52 0.16
N ALA A 52 12.60 -29.92 1.43
CA ALA A 52 12.23 -29.11 2.56
C ALA A 52 13.07 -27.82 2.65
N ALA A 53 14.40 -27.96 2.50
CA ALA A 53 15.33 -26.83 2.51
C ALA A 53 15.09 -25.88 1.33
N ALA A 54 15.00 -26.41 0.10
CA ALA A 54 14.74 -25.60 -1.09
C ALA A 54 13.37 -24.89 -1.02
N TYR A 55 12.33 -25.57 -0.54
CA TYR A 55 11.02 -24.97 -0.32
C TYR A 55 11.06 -23.83 0.70
N ALA A 56 11.77 -24.04 1.82
CA ALA A 56 11.93 -23.01 2.85
C ALA A 56 12.61 -21.75 2.29
N GLU A 57 13.67 -21.92 1.51
CA GLU A 57 14.37 -20.83 0.84
C GLU A 57 13.47 -20.08 -0.15
N CYS A 58 12.78 -20.81 -1.05
CA CYS A 58 11.84 -20.20 -1.99
C CYS A 58 10.71 -19.45 -1.28
N THR A 59 10.18 -20.02 -0.20
CA THR A 59 9.15 -19.38 0.62
C THR A 59 9.66 -18.09 1.21
N GLN A 60 10.86 -18.09 1.79
CA GLN A 60 11.46 -16.91 2.40
C GLN A 60 11.73 -15.81 1.37
N VAL A 61 12.28 -16.14 0.20
CA VAL A 61 12.49 -15.17 -0.90
C VAL A 61 11.16 -14.58 -1.37
N SER A 62 10.14 -15.42 -1.56
CA SER A 62 8.81 -14.96 -1.96
C SER A 62 8.20 -14.01 -0.94
N LEU A 63 8.35 -14.33 0.35
CA LEU A 63 7.80 -13.53 1.44
C LEU A 63 8.48 -12.17 1.54
N MET A 64 9.79 -12.10 1.32
CA MET A 64 10.53 -10.84 1.21
C MET A 64 10.08 -9.99 0.01
N ALA A 65 9.86 -10.62 -1.15
CA ALA A 65 9.35 -9.91 -2.33
C ALA A 65 7.95 -9.34 -2.08
N LEU A 66 7.07 -10.11 -1.45
CA LEU A 66 5.71 -9.67 -1.09
C LEU A 66 5.74 -8.53 -0.07
N LEU A 67 6.65 -8.55 0.92
CA LEU A 67 6.85 -7.43 1.83
C LEU A 67 7.26 -6.15 1.09
N GLY A 68 8.13 -6.27 0.08
CA GLY A 68 8.46 -5.15 -0.80
C GLY A 68 7.22 -4.58 -1.51
N VAL A 69 6.39 -5.43 -2.09
CA VAL A 69 5.11 -5.04 -2.72
C VAL A 69 4.19 -4.34 -1.72
N SER A 70 4.09 -4.85 -0.49
CA SER A 70 3.30 -4.21 0.57
C SER A 70 3.78 -2.78 0.86
N GLY A 71 5.09 -2.55 0.84
CA GLY A 71 5.67 -1.22 1.01
C GLY A 71 5.27 -0.26 -0.13
N GLU A 72 5.32 -0.73 -1.37
CA GLU A 72 4.92 0.07 -2.54
C GLU A 72 3.42 0.41 -2.53
N ILE A 73 2.56 -0.50 -2.07
CA ILE A 73 1.12 -0.23 -1.91
C ILE A 73 0.90 0.88 -0.89
N THR A 74 1.54 0.79 0.28
CA THR A 74 1.47 1.83 1.33
C THR A 74 1.99 3.17 0.82
N GLY A 75 3.16 3.19 0.17
CA GLY A 75 3.74 4.40 -0.40
C GLY A 75 2.86 5.03 -1.48
N THR A 76 2.18 4.21 -2.28
CA THR A 76 1.21 4.68 -3.29
C THR A 76 0.02 5.36 -2.62
N ALA A 77 -0.57 4.75 -1.58
CA ALA A 77 -1.67 5.37 -0.84
C ALA A 77 -1.26 6.71 -0.21
N GLU A 78 -0.07 6.77 0.41
CA GLU A 78 0.48 8.00 0.99
C GLU A 78 0.69 9.09 -0.06
N GLY A 79 1.22 8.74 -1.23
CA GLY A 79 1.42 9.65 -2.35
C GLY A 79 0.12 10.23 -2.91
N LEU A 80 -0.92 9.39 -3.05
CA LEU A 80 -2.26 9.83 -3.46
C LEU A 80 -2.87 10.76 -2.42
N ALA A 81 -2.80 10.41 -1.13
CA ALA A 81 -3.30 11.25 -0.05
C ALA A 81 -2.57 12.61 0.02
N ALA A 82 -1.25 12.61 -0.20
CA ALA A 82 -0.46 13.84 -0.27
C ALA A 82 -0.86 14.71 -1.47
N THR A 83 -1.07 14.10 -2.63
CA THR A 83 -1.54 14.80 -3.84
C THR A 83 -2.89 15.47 -3.60
N ALA A 84 -3.88 14.74 -3.08
CA ALA A 84 -5.20 15.27 -2.77
C ALA A 84 -5.14 16.46 -1.78
N ARG A 85 -4.35 16.34 -0.71
CA ARG A 85 -4.13 17.43 0.26
C ARG A 85 -3.52 18.66 -0.40
N ASN A 86 -2.46 18.47 -1.19
CA ASN A 86 -1.77 19.58 -1.84
C ASN A 86 -2.67 20.31 -2.84
N THR A 87 -3.50 19.59 -3.59
CA THR A 87 -4.50 20.19 -4.48
C THR A 87 -5.49 21.05 -3.69
N ASN A 88 -6.06 20.52 -2.60
CA ASN A 88 -7.02 21.27 -1.78
C ASN A 88 -6.40 22.53 -1.15
N VAL A 89 -5.14 22.46 -0.70
CA VAL A 89 -4.39 23.62 -0.19
C VAL A 89 -4.19 24.66 -1.30
N ALA A 90 -3.78 24.24 -2.50
CA ALA A 90 -3.58 25.14 -3.62
C ALA A 90 -4.89 25.82 -4.04
N GLU A 91 -6.00 25.08 -4.11
CA GLU A 91 -7.32 25.64 -4.44
C GLU A 91 -7.79 26.65 -3.40
N SER A 92 -7.59 26.36 -2.11
CA SER A 92 -7.94 27.30 -1.03
C SER A 92 -7.16 28.61 -1.15
N ALA A 93 -5.86 28.53 -1.45
CA ALA A 93 -5.02 29.72 -1.66
C ALA A 93 -5.43 30.53 -2.88
N ILE A 94 -5.77 29.86 -4.00
CA ILE A 94 -6.26 30.52 -5.23
C ILE A 94 -7.60 31.21 -4.96
N ALA A 95 -8.51 30.57 -4.24
CA ALA A 95 -9.82 31.15 -3.92
C ALA A 95 -9.68 32.41 -3.04
N GLU A 96 -8.76 32.42 -2.08
CA GLU A 96 -8.46 33.59 -1.25
C GLU A 96 -7.91 34.76 -2.08
N ASP A 97 -6.96 34.49 -2.98
CA ASP A 97 -6.34 35.51 -3.83
C ASP A 97 -7.35 36.14 -4.82
N VAL A 98 -8.13 35.30 -5.52
CA VAL A 98 -9.21 35.77 -6.41
C VAL A 98 -10.24 36.59 -5.64
N GLY A 99 -10.58 36.16 -4.42
CA GLY A 99 -11.43 36.92 -3.51
C GLY A 99 -10.88 38.33 -3.29
N ARG A 100 -9.61 38.47 -2.91
CA ARG A 100 -8.97 39.78 -2.69
C ARG A 100 -8.95 40.67 -3.93
N VAL A 101 -8.70 40.11 -5.12
CA VAL A 101 -8.72 40.87 -6.39
C VAL A 101 -10.13 41.39 -6.71
N SER A 102 -11.18 40.64 -6.39
CA SER A 102 -12.57 41.04 -6.71
C SER A 102 -13.13 42.19 -5.85
N TRP A 103 -12.48 42.49 -4.72
CA TRP A 103 -12.88 43.57 -3.80
C TRP A 103 -11.98 44.82 -3.89
N ALA A 104 -11.07 44.88 -4.86
CA ALA A 104 -10.21 46.02 -5.17
C ALA A 104 -10.70 46.75 -6.44
#